data_AF-A1TNM5-F1
#
_entry.id   AF-A1TNM5-F1
#
_cell.length_a   1.000
_cell.length_b   1.000
_cell.length_c   1.000
_cell.angle_alpha   90.00
_cell.angle_beta   90.00
_cell.angle_gamma   90.00
#
_symmetry.space_group_name_H-M   'P 1'
#
loop_
_entity.id
_entity.type
_entity.pdbx_description
1 polymer ?
#
loop_
_entity_poly.entity_id
_entity_poly.type
_entity_poly.pdbx_seq_one_letter_code
_entity_poly.pdbx_strand_id
1 'polypeptide(L)'
;MTPATTPARIPSRPCAGVLGCAGLAAALWLAGAPVQAQVLRCTDPATGQVTYTDGSCGRGAAAREVEPRKTPEEIDREREQARAALETKRQRQEAEALAEQQQALREARESRARAGREVSTDPARSPECARSRRQLDRVAAEPGQGSYEAQARLSAAQRQMELDCLGSAGYAQVERSRGNGGATYGTQDIHVPPVVVVPRHPVVVQPAVPVPKPPGTQCNVFRCYDGNGNIYPR
;
A
#
# COMPACT_ATOMS: atom_id res chain seq x y z
N MET A 1 57.79 15.38 -2.68
CA MET A 1 57.61 16.61 -3.47
C MET A 1 57.10 16.20 -4.85
N THR A 2 56.00 16.84 -5.26
CA THR A 2 55.30 16.81 -6.56
C THR A 2 56.22 17.19 -7.74
N PRO A 3 55.81 17.13 -9.04
CA PRO A 3 54.44 16.99 -9.56
C PRO A 3 54.23 16.00 -10.73
N ALA A 4 52.94 15.80 -11.00
CA ALA A 4 52.35 15.08 -12.10
C ALA A 4 52.45 15.84 -13.44
N THR A 5 52.60 15.09 -14.53
CA THR A 5 52.49 15.58 -15.92
C THR A 5 51.35 14.86 -16.61
N THR A 6 50.37 15.66 -17.03
CA THR A 6 49.15 15.33 -17.79
C THR A 6 49.47 14.84 -19.21
N PRO A 7 48.83 13.80 -19.75
CA PRO A 7 48.83 13.56 -21.19
C PRO A 7 47.64 14.25 -21.89
N ALA A 8 47.94 14.75 -23.07
CA ALA A 8 47.09 15.59 -23.91
C ALA A 8 45.89 14.87 -24.53
N ARG A 9 44.85 15.69 -24.78
CA ARG A 9 43.56 15.43 -25.41
C ARG A 9 43.71 15.05 -26.89
N ILE A 10 43.20 13.90 -27.30
CA ILE A 10 42.96 13.54 -28.71
C ILE A 10 41.50 13.89 -29.06
N PRO A 11 41.22 14.63 -30.15
CA PRO A 11 39.87 15.02 -30.52
C PRO A 11 39.06 13.86 -31.11
N SER A 12 37.83 13.72 -30.64
CA SER A 12 36.79 12.86 -31.17
C SER A 12 36.38 13.30 -32.58
N ARG A 13 36.45 12.37 -33.54
CA ARG A 13 35.85 12.54 -34.87
C ARG A 13 34.36 12.21 -34.78
N PRO A 14 33.45 13.04 -35.32
CA PRO A 14 32.03 12.72 -35.40
C PRO A 14 31.80 11.75 -36.57
N CYS A 15 31.46 10.49 -36.26
CA CYS A 15 30.90 9.59 -37.26
C CYS A 15 29.43 9.98 -37.50
N ALA A 16 29.24 10.88 -38.46
CA ALA A 16 27.99 10.99 -39.20
C ALA A 16 27.79 9.72 -40.02
N GLY A 17 26.59 9.11 -39.96
CA GLY A 17 26.20 8.08 -40.92
C GLY A 17 25.35 6.94 -40.36
N VAL A 18 24.16 7.23 -39.83
CA VAL A 18 23.14 6.23 -39.42
C VAL A 18 22.40 5.59 -40.62
N LEU A 19 22.81 5.86 -41.86
CA LEU A 19 22.08 5.43 -43.07
C LEU A 19 22.65 4.18 -43.78
N GLY A 20 23.67 3.52 -43.23
CA GLY A 20 24.29 2.33 -43.86
C GLY A 20 23.73 0.96 -43.44
N CYS A 21 23.01 0.86 -42.32
CA CYS A 21 22.65 -0.44 -41.74
C CYS A 21 21.34 -1.05 -42.28
N ALA A 22 20.48 -0.24 -42.91
CA ALA A 22 19.19 -0.74 -43.42
C ALA A 22 19.31 -1.52 -44.75
N GLY A 23 20.31 -1.21 -45.59
CA GLY A 23 20.51 -1.89 -46.87
C GLY A 23 21.13 -3.29 -46.75
N LEU A 24 22.01 -3.50 -45.77
CA LEU A 24 22.69 -4.79 -45.56
C LEU A 24 21.77 -5.86 -44.95
N ALA A 25 20.78 -5.47 -44.15
CA ALA A 25 19.80 -6.40 -43.58
C ALA A 25 18.83 -6.96 -44.64
N ALA A 26 18.49 -6.19 -45.67
CA ALA A 26 17.59 -6.62 -46.74
C ALA A 26 18.26 -7.62 -47.72
N ALA A 27 19.58 -7.51 -47.96
CA ALA A 27 20.30 -8.41 -48.86
C ALA A 27 20.51 -9.82 -48.27
N LEU A 28 20.64 -9.94 -46.94
CA LEU A 28 20.77 -11.24 -46.25
C LEU A 28 19.47 -12.05 -46.23
N TRP A 29 18.30 -11.40 -46.38
CA TRP A 29 17.01 -12.08 -46.47
C TRP A 29 16.74 -12.73 -47.83
N LEU A 30 17.38 -12.24 -48.91
CA LEU A 30 17.17 -12.72 -50.28
C LEU A 30 18.03 -13.94 -50.66
N ALA A 31 19.00 -14.33 -49.81
CA ALA A 31 19.95 -15.40 -50.08
C ALA A 31 19.76 -16.66 -49.20
N GLY A 32 18.62 -16.78 -48.51
CA GLY A 32 18.30 -17.94 -47.68
C GLY A 32 17.88 -19.16 -48.51
N ALA A 33 18.82 -19.75 -49.26
CA ALA A 33 18.62 -21.09 -49.76
C ALA A 33 18.50 -22.05 -48.56
N PRO A 34 17.49 -22.93 -48.49
CA PRO A 34 17.35 -23.86 -47.39
C PRO A 34 18.51 -24.86 -47.44
N VAL A 35 19.53 -24.63 -46.61
CA VAL A 35 20.55 -25.64 -46.30
C VAL A 35 19.88 -26.67 -45.41
N GLN A 36 19.38 -27.74 -46.03
CA GLN A 36 18.94 -28.94 -45.32
C GLN A 36 20.21 -29.70 -44.92
N ALA A 37 20.60 -29.64 -43.64
CA ALA A 37 21.74 -30.38 -43.12
C ALA A 37 21.36 -31.85 -42.94
N GLN A 38 21.94 -32.76 -43.74
CA GLN A 38 21.74 -34.20 -43.63
C GLN A 38 22.86 -34.79 -42.78
N VAL A 39 22.52 -35.50 -41.70
CA VAL A 39 23.53 -36.18 -40.88
C VAL A 39 23.86 -37.54 -41.49
N LEU A 40 25.10 -37.70 -41.93
CA LEU A 40 25.65 -38.94 -42.46
C LEU A 40 26.43 -39.69 -41.37
N ARG A 41 26.23 -41.00 -41.31
CA ARG A 41 27.06 -41.94 -40.55
C ARG A 41 28.17 -42.46 -41.45
N CYS A 42 29.39 -41.99 -41.23
CA CYS A 42 30.58 -42.46 -41.93
C CYS A 42 31.23 -43.58 -41.13
N THR A 43 31.52 -44.71 -41.78
CA THR A 43 32.25 -45.83 -41.17
C THR A 43 33.60 -45.98 -41.88
N ASP A 44 34.70 -45.82 -41.14
CA ASP A 44 36.06 -45.99 -41.65
C ASP A 44 36.36 -47.47 -41.90
N PRO A 45 36.74 -47.88 -43.13
CA PRO A 45 37.04 -49.28 -43.43
C PRO A 45 38.32 -49.81 -42.76
N ALA A 46 39.28 -48.94 -42.41
CA ALA A 46 40.55 -49.36 -41.83
C ALA A 46 40.45 -49.60 -40.31
N THR A 47 39.65 -48.81 -39.61
CA THR A 47 39.56 -48.81 -38.13
C THR A 47 38.20 -49.28 -37.61
N GLY A 48 37.15 -49.30 -38.46
CA GLY A 48 35.77 -49.52 -38.05
C GLY A 48 35.14 -48.34 -37.27
N GLN A 49 35.85 -47.21 -37.15
CA GLN A 49 35.35 -46.04 -36.42
C GLN A 49 34.13 -45.42 -37.11
N VAL A 50 33.08 -45.15 -36.32
CA VAL A 50 31.85 -44.49 -36.77
C VAL A 50 31.90 -43.02 -36.41
N THR A 51 31.80 -42.14 -37.41
CA THR A 51 31.75 -40.69 -37.21
C THR A 51 30.46 -40.14 -37.82
N TYR A 52 29.75 -39.29 -37.09
CA TYR A 52 28.58 -38.58 -37.60
C TYR A 52 28.98 -37.21 -38.09
N THR A 53 28.65 -36.89 -39.34
CA THR A 53 29.07 -35.65 -40.00
C THR A 53 27.92 -35.11 -40.84
N ASP A 54 27.81 -33.80 -40.93
CA ASP A 54 26.88 -33.06 -41.79
C ASP A 54 27.45 -32.79 -43.19
N GLY A 55 28.70 -33.20 -43.44
CA GLY A 55 29.39 -33.10 -44.74
C GLY A 55 29.73 -34.46 -45.36
N SER A 56 30.58 -34.46 -46.38
CA SER A 56 31.00 -35.68 -47.09
C SER A 56 31.88 -36.58 -46.22
N CYS A 57 31.67 -37.90 -46.28
CA CYS A 57 32.57 -38.88 -45.68
C CYS A 57 33.97 -38.86 -46.34
N GLY A 58 35.01 -39.20 -45.58
CA GLY A 58 36.37 -39.34 -46.11
C GLY A 58 36.47 -40.36 -47.24
N ARG A 59 37.46 -40.23 -48.12
CA ARG A 59 37.65 -41.12 -49.28
C ARG A 59 37.73 -42.58 -48.85
N GLY A 60 36.81 -43.41 -49.34
CA GLY A 60 36.74 -44.85 -49.04
C GLY A 60 35.88 -45.22 -47.83
N ALA A 61 35.37 -44.26 -47.06
CA ALA A 61 34.45 -44.53 -45.96
C ALA A 61 33.04 -44.88 -46.45
N ALA A 62 32.39 -45.85 -45.79
CA ALA A 62 31.00 -46.19 -46.07
C ALA A 62 30.08 -45.13 -45.46
N ALA A 63 29.32 -44.42 -46.29
CA ALA A 63 28.37 -43.40 -45.88
C ALA A 63 26.95 -44.00 -45.80
N ARG A 64 26.25 -43.78 -44.68
CA ARG A 64 24.83 -44.10 -44.55
C ARG A 64 24.07 -42.94 -43.94
N GLU A 65 23.00 -42.50 -44.59
CA GLU A 65 22.07 -41.52 -44.01
C GLU A 65 21.43 -42.09 -42.74
N VAL A 66 21.45 -41.31 -41.65
CA VAL A 66 20.89 -41.73 -40.35
C VAL A 66 19.36 -41.67 -40.36
N GLU A 67 18.81 -40.64 -40.99
CA GLU A 67 17.39 -40.52 -41.32
C GLU A 67 17.27 -40.20 -42.82
N PRO A 68 16.38 -40.88 -43.57
CA PRO A 68 16.17 -40.57 -44.96
C PRO A 68 15.66 -39.14 -45.11
N ARG A 69 16.12 -38.45 -46.14
CA ARG A 69 15.63 -37.11 -46.46
C ARG A 69 14.10 -37.16 -46.67
N LYS A 70 13.37 -36.30 -45.95
CA LYS A 70 11.93 -36.13 -46.20
C LYS A 70 11.69 -35.79 -47.67
N THR A 71 10.68 -36.44 -48.24
CA THR A 71 10.27 -36.17 -49.61
C THR A 71 9.78 -34.72 -49.74
N PRO A 72 9.91 -34.09 -50.91
CA PRO A 72 9.39 -32.73 -51.10
C PRO A 72 7.89 -32.64 -50.79
N GLU A 73 7.12 -33.69 -51.10
CA GLU A 73 5.68 -33.77 -50.79
C GLU A 73 5.40 -33.78 -49.27
N GLU A 74 6.21 -34.48 -48.49
CA GLU A 74 6.08 -34.49 -47.01
C GLU A 74 6.43 -33.13 -46.40
N ILE A 75 7.45 -32.46 -46.93
CA ILE A 75 7.84 -31.11 -46.49
C ILE A 75 6.71 -30.12 -46.78
N ASP A 76 6.08 -30.18 -47.95
CA ASP A 76 4.98 -29.28 -48.29
C ASP A 76 3.73 -29.54 -47.46
N ARG A 77 3.40 -30.81 -47.20
CA ARG A 77 2.33 -31.17 -46.26
C ARG A 77 2.58 -30.64 -44.85
N GLU A 78 3.80 -30.78 -44.33
CA GLU A 78 4.16 -30.26 -43.01
C GLU A 78 4.03 -28.73 -42.96
N ARG A 79 4.43 -28.04 -44.03
CA ARG A 79 4.27 -26.58 -44.16
C ARG A 79 2.82 -26.14 -44.22
N GLU A 80 1.95 -26.88 -44.91
CA GLU A 80 0.51 -26.63 -44.93
C GLU A 80 -0.12 -26.85 -43.55
N GLN A 81 0.23 -27.94 -42.87
CA GLN A 81 -0.22 -28.20 -41.49
C GLN A 81 0.25 -27.11 -40.52
N ALA A 82 1.50 -26.67 -40.64
CA ALA A 82 2.04 -25.60 -39.83
C ALA A 82 1.30 -24.27 -40.08
N ARG A 83 0.98 -23.95 -41.34
CA ARG A 83 0.18 -22.76 -41.69
C ARG A 83 -1.22 -22.84 -41.08
N ALA A 84 -1.92 -23.96 -41.23
CA ALA A 84 -3.26 -24.16 -40.66
C ALA A 84 -3.27 -24.07 -39.12
N ALA A 85 -2.25 -24.63 -38.46
CA ALA A 85 -2.10 -24.55 -37.01
C ALA A 85 -1.87 -23.10 -36.52
N LEU A 86 -1.07 -22.32 -37.23
CA LEU A 86 -0.84 -20.90 -36.93
C LEU A 86 -2.10 -20.06 -37.12
N GLU A 87 -2.87 -20.31 -38.19
CA GLU A 87 -4.15 -19.64 -38.43
C GLU A 87 -5.15 -19.94 -37.31
N THR A 88 -5.29 -21.21 -36.94
CA THR A 88 -6.16 -21.62 -35.81
C THR A 88 -5.73 -20.95 -34.50
N LYS A 89 -4.41 -20.88 -34.25
CA LYS A 89 -3.87 -20.22 -33.05
C LYS A 89 -4.19 -18.73 -33.05
N ARG A 90 -4.02 -18.04 -34.18
CA ARG A 90 -4.36 -16.61 -34.32
C ARG A 90 -5.84 -16.36 -34.07
N GLN A 91 -6.73 -17.14 -34.67
CA GLN A 91 -8.17 -17.02 -34.46
C GLN A 91 -8.56 -17.18 -32.98
N ARG A 92 -7.96 -18.14 -32.27
CA ARG A 92 -8.19 -18.33 -30.83
C ARG A 92 -7.72 -17.13 -30.02
N GLN A 93 -6.53 -16.61 -30.32
CA GLN A 93 -5.97 -15.44 -29.64
C GLN A 93 -6.83 -14.18 -29.86
N GLU A 94 -7.34 -13.97 -31.07
CA GLU A 94 -8.24 -12.85 -31.37
C GLU A 94 -9.57 -12.99 -30.61
N ALA A 95 -10.15 -14.19 -30.58
CA ALA A 95 -11.38 -14.45 -29.83
C ALA A 95 -11.19 -14.24 -28.31
N GLU A 96 -10.08 -14.69 -27.75
CA GLU A 96 -9.72 -14.50 -26.35
C GLU A 96 -9.52 -13.02 -26.02
N ALA A 97 -8.77 -12.28 -26.84
CA ALA A 97 -8.55 -10.84 -26.64
C ALA A 97 -9.86 -10.03 -26.72
N LEU A 98 -10.80 -10.43 -27.58
CA LEU A 98 -12.13 -9.81 -27.64
C LEU A 98 -12.95 -10.15 -26.38
N ALA A 99 -12.88 -11.38 -25.89
CA ALA A 99 -13.57 -11.80 -24.67
C ALA A 99 -13.02 -11.06 -23.43
N GLU A 100 -11.70 -10.94 -23.31
CA GLU A 100 -11.03 -10.18 -22.24
C GLU A 100 -11.41 -8.71 -22.27
N GLN A 101 -11.42 -8.07 -23.45
CA GLN A 101 -11.87 -6.67 -23.58
C GLN A 101 -13.33 -6.50 -23.13
N GLN A 102 -14.22 -7.43 -23.49
CA GLN A 102 -15.61 -7.39 -23.02
C GLN A 102 -15.72 -7.59 -21.51
N GLN A 103 -14.91 -8.47 -20.92
CA GLN A 103 -14.85 -8.66 -19.46
C GLN A 103 -14.35 -7.40 -18.76
N ALA A 104 -13.25 -6.81 -19.22
CA ALA A 104 -12.71 -5.57 -18.67
C ALA A 104 -13.73 -4.41 -18.74
N LEU A 105 -14.48 -4.30 -19.84
CA LEU A 105 -15.55 -3.31 -19.96
C LEU A 105 -16.70 -3.55 -18.98
N ARG A 106 -17.08 -4.82 -18.74
CA ARG A 106 -18.09 -5.18 -17.73
C ARG A 106 -17.60 -4.82 -16.33
N GLU A 107 -16.39 -5.22 -15.97
CA GLU A 107 -15.77 -4.93 -14.67
C GLU A 107 -15.60 -3.42 -14.43
N ALA A 108 -15.20 -2.66 -15.46
CA ALA A 108 -15.11 -1.21 -15.38
C ALA A 108 -16.49 -0.54 -15.17
N ARG A 109 -17.54 -1.07 -15.80
CA ARG A 109 -18.92 -0.58 -15.57
C ARG A 109 -19.39 -0.93 -14.16
N GLU A 110 -19.12 -2.14 -13.68
CA GLU A 110 -19.48 -2.57 -12.34
C GLU A 110 -18.74 -1.79 -11.26
N SER A 111 -17.43 -1.56 -11.42
CA SER A 111 -16.64 -0.76 -10.49
C SER A 111 -17.14 0.69 -10.43
N ARG A 112 -17.45 1.29 -11.58
CA ARG A 112 -18.06 2.63 -11.64
C ARG A 112 -19.45 2.67 -11.00
N ALA A 113 -20.26 1.63 -11.17
CA ALA A 113 -21.57 1.54 -10.53
C ALA A 113 -21.46 1.37 -9.01
N ARG A 114 -20.50 0.58 -8.51
CA ARG A 114 -20.21 0.43 -7.08
C ARG A 114 -19.73 1.74 -6.47
N ALA A 115 -18.76 2.41 -7.11
CA ALA A 115 -18.28 3.72 -6.68
C ALA A 115 -19.40 4.78 -6.71
N GLY A 116 -20.25 4.76 -7.76
CA GLY A 116 -21.42 5.62 -7.85
C GLY A 116 -22.45 5.36 -6.76
N ARG A 117 -22.66 4.10 -6.35
CA ARG A 117 -23.57 3.74 -5.25
C ARG A 117 -23.02 4.17 -3.88
N GLU A 118 -21.72 4.07 -3.67
CA GLU A 118 -21.03 4.55 -2.46
C GLU A 118 -21.11 6.08 -2.33
N VAL A 119 -20.96 6.83 -3.44
CA VAL A 119 -21.11 8.29 -3.46
C VAL A 119 -22.57 8.74 -3.43
N SER A 120 -23.49 7.98 -4.03
CA SER A 120 -24.93 8.30 -4.09
C SER A 120 -25.64 8.10 -2.75
N THR A 121 -25.08 7.34 -1.81
CA THR A 121 -25.55 7.29 -0.42
C THR A 121 -24.90 8.40 0.38
N ASP A 122 -25.11 9.65 -0.04
CA ASP A 122 -24.75 10.82 0.78
C ASP A 122 -25.44 10.69 2.15
N PRO A 123 -24.69 10.40 3.23
CA PRO A 123 -25.29 10.09 4.53
C PRO A 123 -26.11 11.26 5.06
N ALA A 124 -25.80 12.49 4.67
CA ALA A 124 -26.51 13.69 5.09
C ALA A 124 -27.93 13.78 4.50
N ARG A 125 -28.19 13.12 3.37
CA ARG A 125 -29.51 13.04 2.71
C ARG A 125 -30.26 11.74 3.03
N SER A 126 -29.71 10.89 3.88
CA SER A 126 -30.31 9.62 4.29
C SER A 126 -31.56 9.84 5.17
N PRO A 127 -32.55 8.92 5.12
CA PRO A 127 -33.68 8.95 6.05
C PRO A 127 -33.26 8.76 7.52
N GLU A 128 -32.13 8.13 7.79
CA GLU A 128 -31.48 8.00 9.10
C GLU A 128 -31.07 9.38 9.63
N CYS A 129 -30.30 10.15 8.85
CA CYS A 129 -29.91 11.50 9.21
C CYS A 129 -31.13 12.40 9.48
N ALA A 130 -32.17 12.32 8.63
CA ALA A 130 -33.40 13.06 8.83
C ALA A 130 -34.12 12.69 10.15
N ARG A 131 -34.08 11.42 10.56
CA ARG A 131 -34.64 10.95 11.84
C ARG A 131 -33.81 11.47 13.02
N SER A 132 -32.49 11.38 12.93
CA SER A 132 -31.55 11.80 13.97
C SER A 132 -31.63 13.30 14.25
N ARG A 133 -31.76 14.13 13.20
CA ARG A 133 -31.99 15.59 13.34
C ARG A 133 -33.26 15.89 14.14
N ARG A 134 -34.38 15.23 13.81
CA ARG A 134 -35.64 15.40 14.55
C ARG A 134 -35.52 14.95 16.01
N GLN A 135 -34.72 13.93 16.29
CA GLN A 135 -34.46 13.48 17.66
C GLN A 135 -33.64 14.52 18.43
N LEU A 136 -32.60 15.08 17.81
CA LEU A 136 -31.82 16.16 18.41
C LEU A 136 -32.69 17.38 18.71
N ASP A 137 -33.53 17.81 17.78
CA ASP A 137 -34.46 18.93 17.98
C ASP A 137 -35.41 18.69 19.14
N ARG A 138 -35.90 17.45 19.33
CA ARG A 138 -36.76 17.08 20.47
C ARG A 138 -36.03 17.15 21.79
N VAL A 139 -34.81 16.59 21.88
CA VAL A 139 -34.00 16.64 23.11
C VAL A 139 -33.58 18.08 23.42
N ALA A 140 -33.29 18.88 22.39
CA ALA A 140 -32.98 20.30 22.52
C ALA A 140 -34.21 21.16 22.88
N ALA A 141 -35.43 20.66 22.72
CA ALA A 141 -36.65 21.34 23.15
C ALA A 141 -37.16 20.86 24.52
N GLU A 142 -36.54 19.83 25.13
CA GLU A 142 -36.97 19.34 26.45
C GLU A 142 -36.73 20.41 27.54
N PRO A 143 -37.72 20.65 28.42
CA PRO A 143 -37.54 21.54 29.57
C PRO A 143 -36.53 20.94 30.57
N GLY A 144 -35.72 21.79 31.22
CA GLY A 144 -34.74 21.35 32.22
C GLY A 144 -33.31 21.15 31.70
N GLN A 145 -32.93 21.88 30.65
CA GLN A 145 -31.61 21.80 29.98
C GLN A 145 -30.38 22.13 30.87
N GLY A 146 -30.59 22.64 32.09
CA GLY A 146 -29.51 22.94 33.03
C GLY A 146 -29.05 21.77 33.89
N SER A 147 -29.70 20.59 33.82
CA SER A 147 -29.27 19.42 34.57
C SER A 147 -28.13 18.68 33.85
N TYR A 148 -27.24 18.08 34.63
CA TYR A 148 -26.16 17.24 34.10
C TYR A 148 -26.69 16.11 33.20
N GLU A 149 -27.81 15.48 33.60
CA GLU A 149 -28.45 14.41 32.82
C GLU A 149 -29.04 14.93 31.50
N ALA A 150 -29.61 16.15 31.49
CA ALA A 150 -30.08 16.77 30.25
C ALA A 150 -28.92 17.08 29.30
N GLN A 151 -27.80 17.58 29.83
CA GLN A 151 -26.57 17.81 29.05
C GLN A 151 -25.99 16.50 28.48
N ALA A 152 -26.01 15.41 29.27
CA ALA A 152 -25.57 14.10 28.81
C ALA A 152 -26.46 13.56 27.68
N ARG A 153 -27.79 13.68 27.80
CA ARG A 153 -28.73 13.29 26.73
C ARG A 153 -28.54 14.10 25.45
N LEU A 154 -28.33 15.41 25.58
CA LEU A 154 -28.07 16.28 24.43
C LEU A 154 -26.77 15.89 23.70
N SER A 155 -25.67 15.69 24.43
CA SER A 155 -24.40 15.28 23.82
C SER A 155 -24.43 13.88 23.20
N ALA A 156 -25.23 12.96 23.74
CA ALA A 156 -25.47 11.66 23.13
C ALA A 156 -26.29 11.78 21.82
N ALA A 157 -27.35 12.59 21.82
CA ALA A 157 -28.16 12.85 20.63
C ALA A 157 -27.36 13.53 19.51
N GLN A 158 -26.45 14.46 19.85
CA GLN A 158 -25.54 15.10 18.88
C GLN A 158 -24.59 14.09 18.23
N ARG A 159 -23.96 13.21 19.01
CA ARG A 159 -23.08 12.16 18.48
C ARG A 159 -23.82 11.16 17.58
N GLN A 160 -25.05 10.81 17.95
CA GLN A 160 -25.88 9.95 17.12
C GLN A 160 -26.22 10.64 15.78
N MET A 161 -26.56 11.94 15.81
CA MET A 161 -26.79 12.71 14.59
C MET A 161 -25.55 12.78 13.70
N GLU A 162 -24.37 12.98 14.26
CA GLU A 162 -23.11 12.98 13.50
C GLU A 162 -22.81 11.62 12.87
N LEU A 163 -23.03 10.51 13.59
CA LEU A 163 -22.91 9.16 13.04
C LEU A 163 -23.81 8.95 11.83
N ASP A 164 -25.08 9.35 11.94
CA ASP A 164 -26.09 9.12 10.91
C ASP A 164 -25.93 10.06 9.71
N CYS A 165 -25.50 11.31 9.94
CA CYS A 165 -25.38 12.34 8.89
C CYS A 165 -24.01 12.44 8.24
N LEU A 166 -22.92 12.04 8.92
CA LEU A 166 -21.57 12.02 8.35
C LEU A 166 -21.16 10.62 7.87
N GLY A 167 -21.89 9.59 8.32
CA GLY A 167 -21.50 8.19 8.14
C GLY A 167 -20.29 7.80 9.01
N SER A 168 -19.95 6.51 9.01
CA SER A 168 -18.87 5.97 9.84
C SER A 168 -17.50 6.59 9.55
N ALA A 169 -17.19 6.86 8.27
CA ALA A 169 -15.92 7.47 7.87
C ALA A 169 -15.79 8.93 8.32
N GLY A 170 -16.84 9.73 8.14
CA GLY A 170 -16.88 11.13 8.57
C GLY A 170 -16.90 11.27 10.09
N TYR A 171 -17.68 10.46 10.80
CA TYR A 171 -17.68 10.43 12.26
C TYR A 171 -16.31 10.07 12.84
N ALA A 172 -15.64 9.05 12.29
CA ALA A 172 -14.29 8.68 12.72
C ALA A 172 -13.27 9.81 12.53
N GLN A 173 -13.46 10.69 11.53
CA GLN A 173 -12.62 11.87 11.35
C GLN A 173 -12.89 12.94 12.42
N VAL A 174 -14.16 13.18 12.76
CA VAL A 174 -14.54 14.11 13.83
C VAL A 174 -14.02 13.63 15.19
N GLU A 175 -14.16 12.34 15.51
CA GLU A 175 -13.62 11.75 16.74
C GLU A 175 -12.09 11.85 16.81
N ARG A 176 -11.40 11.66 15.68
CA ARG A 176 -9.94 11.89 15.59
C ARG A 176 -9.59 13.36 15.86
N SER A 177 -10.35 14.30 15.30
CA SER A 177 -10.18 15.73 15.57
C SER A 177 -10.50 16.10 17.02
N ARG A 178 -11.43 15.42 17.69
CA ARG A 178 -11.73 15.61 19.12
C ARG A 178 -10.58 15.12 20.01
N GLY A 179 -10.00 13.97 19.69
CA GLY A 179 -8.85 13.42 20.41
C GLY A 179 -7.57 14.23 20.19
N ASN A 180 -7.43 14.87 19.04
CA ASN A 180 -6.25 15.68 18.68
C ASN A 180 -6.42 17.17 19.01
N GLY A 181 -7.66 17.64 19.25
CA GLY A 181 -8.07 19.04 19.33
C GLY A 181 -8.02 19.65 20.72
N GLY A 182 -6.94 19.40 21.46
CA GLY A 182 -6.50 20.38 22.46
C GLY A 182 -6.08 21.66 21.73
N ALA A 183 -7.04 22.60 21.62
CA ALA A 183 -6.89 23.96 21.08
C ALA A 183 -6.96 24.15 19.54
N THR A 184 -7.71 25.19 19.17
CA THR A 184 -7.70 25.97 17.92
C THR A 184 -8.22 25.32 16.63
N TYR A 185 -9.49 25.55 16.29
CA TYR A 185 -9.94 26.50 15.26
C TYR A 185 -11.46 26.39 15.05
N GLY A 186 -12.15 27.53 15.03
CA GLY A 186 -13.42 27.71 14.31
C GLY A 186 -14.67 27.11 14.96
N THR A 187 -15.41 27.97 15.65
CA THR A 187 -16.90 27.94 15.72
C THR A 187 -17.52 26.59 16.11
N GLN A 188 -17.26 26.10 17.32
CA GLN A 188 -18.30 25.44 18.10
C GLN A 188 -18.12 25.88 19.55
N ASP A 189 -19.13 26.54 20.11
CA ASP A 189 -19.28 26.76 21.54
C ASP A 189 -19.38 25.39 22.22
N ILE A 190 -18.23 24.78 22.47
CA ILE A 190 -18.11 23.70 23.44
C ILE A 190 -18.46 24.35 24.77
N HIS A 191 -19.67 24.11 25.26
CA HIS A 191 -20.06 24.46 26.62
C HIS A 191 -19.20 23.61 27.58
N VAL A 192 -18.02 24.14 27.91
CA VAL A 192 -17.23 23.66 29.05
C VAL A 192 -17.98 24.16 30.28
N PRO A 193 -18.58 23.27 31.11
CA PRO A 193 -19.25 23.74 32.30
C PRO A 193 -18.23 24.49 33.16
N PRO A 194 -18.57 25.69 33.68
CA PRO A 194 -17.62 26.47 34.44
C PRO A 194 -17.17 25.67 35.65
N VAL A 195 -15.85 25.47 35.79
CA VAL A 195 -15.28 24.89 37.00
C VAL A 195 -15.53 25.89 38.13
N VAL A 196 -16.50 25.57 39.00
CA VAL A 196 -16.74 26.33 40.22
C VAL A 196 -15.59 26.05 41.17
N VAL A 197 -14.55 26.87 41.11
CA VAL A 197 -13.50 26.90 42.13
C VAL A 197 -14.11 27.56 43.36
N VAL A 198 -14.59 26.74 44.30
CA VAL A 198 -15.00 27.23 45.62
C VAL A 198 -13.74 27.82 46.27
N PRO A 199 -13.71 29.12 46.62
CA PRO A 199 -12.56 29.71 47.29
C PRO A 199 -12.38 29.01 48.64
N ARG A 200 -11.27 28.28 48.79
CA ARG A 200 -10.87 27.74 50.09
C ARG A 200 -10.55 28.92 50.99
N HIS A 201 -11.38 29.17 52.01
CA HIS A 201 -11.06 30.16 53.03
C HIS A 201 -9.67 29.84 53.62
N PRO A 202 -8.80 30.85 53.78
CA PRO A 202 -7.49 30.64 54.39
C PRO A 202 -7.70 30.13 55.81
N VAL A 203 -7.20 28.93 56.10
CA VAL A 203 -7.12 28.41 57.46
C VAL A 203 -6.10 29.27 58.19
N VAL A 204 -6.59 30.19 59.04
CA VAL A 204 -5.75 30.94 59.96
C VAL A 204 -5.24 29.95 61.00
N VAL A 205 -4.00 29.50 60.86
CA VAL A 205 -3.32 28.72 61.89
C VAL A 205 -2.99 29.68 63.02
N GLN A 206 -3.77 29.67 64.10
CA GLN A 206 -3.43 30.42 65.30
C GLN A 206 -2.09 29.91 65.85
N PRO A 207 -1.15 30.78 66.24
CA PRO A 207 0.09 30.34 66.88
C PRO A 207 -0.24 29.63 68.20
N ALA A 208 0.31 28.43 68.39
CA ALA A 208 0.08 27.63 69.58
C ALA A 208 0.59 28.37 70.84
N VAL A 209 -0.28 28.54 71.83
CA VAL A 209 0.07 29.12 73.13
C VAL A 209 1.08 28.19 73.84
N PRO A 210 2.17 28.70 74.43
CA PRO A 210 3.13 27.86 75.14
C PRO A 210 2.48 27.20 76.36
N VAL A 211 2.40 25.87 76.38
CA VAL A 211 1.92 25.12 77.55
C VAL A 211 3.06 25.05 78.57
N PRO A 212 2.88 25.49 79.83
CA PRO A 212 3.91 25.40 80.85
C PRO A 212 4.20 23.94 81.20
N LYS A 213 5.49 23.55 81.19
CA LYS A 213 5.93 22.19 81.49
C LYS A 213 5.91 21.91 82.99
N PRO A 214 5.49 20.72 83.44
CA PRO A 214 5.63 20.31 84.84
C PRO A 214 7.11 20.21 85.26
N PRO A 215 7.46 20.51 86.52
CA PRO A 215 8.83 20.34 87.01
C PRO A 215 9.23 18.85 87.01
N GLY A 216 10.45 18.55 86.56
CA GLY A 216 11.00 17.18 86.53
C GLY A 216 10.92 16.45 85.19
N THR A 217 10.62 17.14 84.08
CA THR A 217 10.60 16.52 82.74
C THR A 217 12.00 16.25 82.19
N GLN A 218 12.25 15.04 81.67
CA GLN A 218 13.46 14.69 80.91
C GLN A 218 13.21 14.90 79.42
N CYS A 219 14.02 15.73 78.75
CA CYS A 219 13.82 16.07 77.35
C CYS A 219 14.87 15.43 76.42
N ASN A 220 14.38 14.81 75.35
CA ASN A 220 15.19 14.46 74.17
C ASN A 220 15.10 15.58 73.12
N VAL A 221 15.86 15.44 72.02
CA VAL A 221 15.99 16.46 70.96
C VAL A 221 14.64 16.93 70.40
N PHE A 222 13.61 16.09 70.42
CA PHE A 222 12.31 16.41 69.83
C PHE A 222 11.16 16.58 70.84
N ARG A 223 11.23 15.96 72.02
CA ARG A 223 10.08 15.85 72.96
C ARG A 223 10.56 15.75 74.41
N CYS A 224 9.74 16.25 75.34
CA CYS A 224 9.93 16.13 76.79
C CYS A 224 8.99 15.09 77.39
N TYR A 225 9.47 14.32 78.35
CA TYR A 225 8.71 13.29 79.06
C TYR A 225 8.63 13.64 80.54
N ASP A 226 7.45 13.52 81.14
CA ASP A 226 7.30 13.60 82.60
C ASP A 226 7.46 12.21 83.26
N GLY A 227 7.55 12.18 84.60
CA GLY A 227 7.68 10.93 85.37
C GLY A 227 6.48 9.98 85.27
N ASN A 228 5.36 10.43 84.69
CA ASN A 228 4.14 9.64 84.47
C ASN A 228 4.03 9.14 83.01
N GLY A 229 5.00 9.47 82.15
CA GLY A 229 5.07 9.04 80.74
C GLY A 229 4.33 9.95 79.75
N ASN A 230 3.82 11.13 80.16
CA ASN A 230 3.19 12.06 79.24
C ASN A 230 4.23 12.81 78.41
N ILE A 231 3.89 13.11 77.16
CA ILE A 231 4.78 13.65 76.14
C ILE A 231 4.40 15.10 75.83
N TYR A 232 5.37 16.01 75.98
CA TYR A 232 5.21 17.43 75.67
C TYR A 232 6.12 17.86 74.51
N PRO A 233 5.67 18.80 73.66
CA PRO A 233 6.57 19.49 72.72
C PRO A 233 7.64 20.28 73.50
N ARG A 234 8.77 20.56 72.85
CA ARG A 234 9.81 21.41 73.45
C ARG A 234 9.32 22.85 73.58
#